data_AF-A0AAT9GUN5-F1
#
_entry.id   AF-A0AAT9GUN5-F1
#
_cell.length_a   1.000
_cell.length_b   1.000
_cell.length_c   1.000
_cell.angle_alpha   90.00
_cell.angle_beta   90.00
_cell.angle_gamma   90.00
#
_symmetry.space_group_name_H-M   'P 1'
#
loop_
_entity.id
_entity.type
_entity.pdbx_description
1 polymer ?
#
loop_
_entity_poly.entity_id
_entity_poly.type
_entity_poly.pdbx_seq_one_letter_code
_entity_poly.pdbx_strand_id
1 'polypeptide(L)'
;MKTLIIGTGYAGLNAFHVIKDAELVSDNSTFIFYTAYLRSLFFGGKFSKKLNFIKEEKVIEYDLKSKWVKTTKNEYNVDNLIVAAGCDKNEIINTINTIVRKDKVSISSEDPFNDYLAIQIAFYLRKLGKEVKYNGRYMDYLGDKISSTILKYTEKYGIKYTEKAEDILPSCKPSYPFNFFKVNEYLQYENSFIIGDLISGFPKLGELAMRSGIYVGNYILGKTKKPFKPIFITIIDTGREGIHIRSDRLWGGSTEIVKVSKIRQLMKRFIEKYYLIRNGKMGFLYYL
;
A
#
# COMPACT_ATOMS: atom_id res chain seq x y z
N MET A 1 29.04 5.54 0.04
CA MET A 1 27.89 6.46 0.12
C MET A 1 27.01 6.02 1.27
N LYS A 2 26.95 6.80 2.34
CA LYS A 2 26.12 6.52 3.51
C LYS A 2 24.65 6.76 3.16
N THR A 3 23.82 5.73 3.31
CA THR A 3 22.38 5.81 3.00
C THR A 3 21.57 5.50 4.24
N LEU A 4 20.62 6.37 4.58
CA LEU A 4 19.65 6.14 5.64
C LEU A 4 18.26 5.94 5.03
N ILE A 5 17.56 4.92 5.51
CA ILE A 5 16.17 4.61 5.17
C ILE A 5 15.34 4.75 6.42
N ILE A 6 14.32 5.60 6.38
CA ILE A 6 13.34 5.76 7.44
C ILE A 6 12.09 4.97 7.10
N GLY A 7 11.69 4.06 7.97
CA GLY A 7 10.46 3.27 7.88
C GLY A 7 10.68 1.87 7.33
N THR A 8 10.05 0.90 7.98
CA THR A 8 10.21 -0.56 7.69
C THR A 8 8.97 -1.17 7.05
N GLY A 9 8.14 -0.33 6.44
CA GLY A 9 7.00 -0.77 5.63
C GLY A 9 7.43 -1.32 4.27
N TYR A 10 6.45 -1.45 3.38
CA TYR A 10 6.62 -1.98 2.02
C TYR A 10 7.76 -1.35 1.23
N ALA A 11 7.83 -0.01 1.23
CA ALA A 11 8.78 0.73 0.42
C ALA A 11 10.20 0.68 1.00
N GLY A 12 10.36 0.98 2.29
CA GLY A 12 11.66 1.02 2.95
C GLY A 12 12.37 -0.33 2.97
N LEU A 13 11.66 -1.44 3.25
CA LEU A 13 12.26 -2.78 3.18
C LEU A 13 12.74 -3.12 1.78
N ASN A 14 11.98 -2.77 0.73
CA ASN A 14 12.40 -3.08 -0.63
C ASN A 14 13.56 -2.19 -1.11
N ALA A 15 13.67 -0.95 -0.62
CA ALA A 15 14.88 -0.14 -0.81
C ALA A 15 16.09 -0.76 -0.10
N PHE A 16 15.93 -1.17 1.16
CA PHE A 16 16.98 -1.83 1.96
C PHE A 16 17.48 -3.14 1.32
N HIS A 17 16.57 -3.96 0.79
CA HIS A 17 16.95 -5.20 0.09
C HIS A 17 17.74 -4.98 -1.21
N VAL A 18 17.70 -3.76 -1.76
CA VAL A 18 18.49 -3.35 -2.93
C VAL A 18 19.82 -2.69 -2.51
N ILE A 19 19.78 -1.79 -1.53
CA ILE A 19 20.95 -1.09 -0.97
C ILE A 19 21.42 -1.81 0.30
N LYS A 20 22.25 -2.84 0.16
CA LYS A 20 22.65 -3.73 1.27
C LYS A 20 23.34 -3.01 2.44
N ASP A 21 24.06 -1.92 2.16
CA ASP A 21 24.84 -1.17 3.17
C ASP A 21 24.05 0.03 3.75
N ALA A 22 22.75 0.12 3.48
CA ALA A 22 21.91 1.17 4.06
C ALA A 22 21.61 0.90 5.54
N GLU A 23 21.53 1.97 6.32
CA GLU A 23 20.96 1.89 7.67
C GLU A 23 19.45 2.03 7.60
N LEU A 24 18.73 1.16 8.33
CA LEU A 24 17.27 1.15 8.37
C LEU A 24 16.77 1.50 9.77
N VAL A 25 16.11 2.65 9.88
CA VAL A 25 15.56 3.18 11.13
C VAL A 25 14.03 3.11 11.10
N SER A 26 13.42 2.66 12.20
CA SER A 26 11.97 2.68 12.38
C SER A 26 11.62 2.69 13.87
N ASP A 27 10.46 3.23 14.20
CA ASP A 27 9.92 3.27 15.57
C ASP A 27 9.62 1.88 16.16
N ASN A 28 9.50 0.86 15.31
CA ASN A 28 9.24 -0.51 15.71
C ASN A 28 10.01 -1.50 14.82
N SER A 29 10.32 -2.67 15.38
CA SER A 29 11.01 -3.76 14.69
C SER A 29 10.06 -4.77 14.00
N THR A 30 8.79 -4.43 13.79
CA THR A 30 7.77 -5.37 13.28
C THR A 30 7.29 -4.98 11.89
N PHE A 31 7.53 -5.85 10.91
CA PHE A 31 6.92 -5.72 9.60
C PHE A 31 5.48 -6.22 9.63
N ILE A 32 4.54 -5.37 9.18
CA ILE A 32 3.13 -5.71 8.99
C ILE A 32 2.83 -5.81 7.50
N PHE A 33 2.39 -6.99 7.05
CA PHE A 33 1.86 -7.19 5.71
C PHE A 33 0.37 -6.82 5.69
N TYR A 34 0.05 -5.54 5.47
CA TYR A 34 -1.31 -4.99 5.52
C TYR A 34 -2.35 -5.75 4.68
N THR A 35 -1.99 -6.38 3.57
CA THR A 35 -2.94 -7.21 2.80
C THR A 35 -3.35 -8.48 3.57
N ALA A 36 -2.41 -9.14 4.25
CA ALA A 36 -2.75 -10.24 5.15
C ALA A 36 -3.41 -9.74 6.44
N TYR A 37 -3.01 -8.57 6.94
CA TYR A 37 -3.61 -7.98 8.13
C TYR A 37 -5.10 -7.69 7.90
N LEU A 38 -5.45 -7.04 6.78
CA LEU A 38 -6.84 -6.83 6.39
C LEU A 38 -7.61 -8.15 6.39
N ARG A 39 -7.08 -9.20 5.76
CA ARG A 39 -7.73 -10.53 5.78
C ARG A 39 -7.90 -11.06 7.20
N SER A 40 -6.88 -10.89 8.06
CA SER A 40 -6.88 -11.40 9.42
C SER A 40 -7.99 -10.80 10.30
N LEU A 41 -8.42 -9.56 10.01
CA LEU A 41 -9.56 -8.92 10.68
C LEU A 41 -10.89 -9.65 10.43
N PHE A 42 -11.01 -10.43 9.34
CA PHE A 42 -12.23 -11.16 8.98
C PHE A 42 -12.11 -12.68 9.17
N PHE A 43 -10.91 -13.25 8.97
CA PHE A 43 -10.72 -14.70 8.89
C PHE A 43 -9.49 -15.21 9.67
N GLY A 44 -8.84 -14.36 10.47
CA GLY A 44 -7.61 -14.68 11.18
C GLY A 44 -6.39 -14.95 10.28
N GLY A 45 -5.30 -15.41 10.90
CA GLY A 45 -4.05 -15.77 10.23
C GLY A 45 -2.89 -14.81 10.52
N LYS A 46 -1.67 -15.25 10.16
CA LYS A 46 -0.44 -14.49 10.40
C LYS A 46 -0.31 -13.34 9.41
N PHE A 47 0.03 -12.15 9.91
CA PHE A 47 0.16 -10.94 9.11
C PHE A 47 1.40 -10.10 9.43
N SER A 48 2.19 -10.49 10.43
CA SER A 48 3.38 -9.74 10.85
C SER A 48 4.59 -10.63 11.09
N LYS A 49 5.76 -10.00 11.13
CA LYS A 49 7.03 -10.64 11.45
C LYS A 49 8.00 -9.66 12.09
N LYS A 50 8.67 -10.09 13.16
CA LYS A 50 9.77 -9.35 13.78
C LYS A 50 11.00 -9.36 12.87
N LEU A 51 11.67 -8.23 12.76
CA LEU A 51 12.87 -8.02 11.96
C LEU A 51 14.02 -7.64 12.90
N ASN A 52 15.15 -8.34 12.78
CA ASN A 52 16.25 -8.23 13.74
C ASN A 52 17.38 -7.28 13.28
N PHE A 53 17.22 -6.63 12.13
CA PHE A 53 18.24 -5.79 11.50
C PHE A 53 17.85 -4.29 11.49
N ILE A 54 16.79 -3.93 12.21
CA ILE A 54 16.29 -2.54 12.28
C ILE A 54 16.92 -1.84 13.48
N LYS A 55 17.34 -0.59 13.29
CA LYS A 55 17.61 0.33 14.39
C LYS A 55 16.28 0.88 14.91
N GLU A 56 15.82 0.33 16.04
CA GLU A 56 14.54 0.73 16.64
C GLU A 56 14.67 2.12 17.30
N GLU A 57 14.33 3.16 16.53
CA GLU A 57 14.49 4.58 16.84
C GLU A 57 13.34 5.37 16.25
N LYS A 58 12.78 6.32 17.01
CA LYS A 58 11.70 7.18 16.54
C LYS A 58 12.29 8.48 16.01
N VAL A 59 11.91 8.88 14.80
CA VAL A 59 12.29 10.18 14.22
C VAL A 59 11.54 11.30 14.95
N ILE A 60 12.29 12.31 15.37
CA ILE A 60 11.77 13.49 16.08
C ILE A 60 11.76 14.69 15.13
N GLU A 61 12.85 14.86 14.37
CA GLU A 61 13.06 16.00 13.48
C GLU A 61 13.87 15.56 12.26
N TYR A 62 13.71 16.26 11.14
CA TYR A 62 14.46 15.99 9.92
C TYR A 62 14.51 17.23 9.02
N ASP A 63 15.55 17.30 8.20
CA ASP A 63 15.71 18.27 7.12
C ASP A 63 16.02 17.49 5.82
N LEU A 64 15.08 17.51 4.89
CA LEU A 64 15.17 16.79 3.62
C LEU A 64 16.16 17.45 2.64
N LYS A 65 16.44 18.74 2.80
CA LYS A 65 17.37 19.48 1.94
C LYS A 65 18.81 19.19 2.32
N SER A 66 19.14 19.23 3.60
CA SER A 66 20.48 18.90 4.11
C SER A 66 20.71 17.40 4.34
N LYS A 67 19.66 16.58 4.23
CA LYS A 67 19.69 15.12 4.48
C LYS A 67 20.12 14.79 5.92
N TRP A 68 19.61 15.58 6.87
CA TRP A 68 19.83 15.40 8.29
C TRP A 68 18.58 14.86 8.98
N VAL A 69 18.77 13.97 9.96
CA VAL A 69 17.68 13.32 10.70
C VAL A 69 18.06 13.19 12.17
N LYS A 70 17.19 13.63 13.06
CA LYS A 70 17.28 13.41 14.51
C LYS A 70 16.27 12.37 14.96
N THR A 71 16.75 11.40 15.72
CA THR A 71 15.92 10.37 16.35
C THR A 71 15.98 10.47 17.87
N THR A 72 15.23 9.61 18.55
CA THR A 72 15.31 9.43 20.00
C THR A 72 16.66 8.91 20.51
N LYS A 73 17.53 8.36 19.65
CA LYS A 73 18.81 7.76 20.08
C LYS A 73 20.04 8.36 19.43
N ASN A 74 19.90 8.89 18.22
CA ASN A 74 21.05 9.30 17.41
C ASN A 74 20.67 10.39 16.40
N GLU A 75 21.70 11.08 15.89
CA GLU A 75 21.59 12.03 14.78
C GLU A 75 22.36 11.51 13.56
N TYR A 76 21.79 11.74 12.38
CA TYR A 76 22.29 11.21 11.12
C TYR A 76 22.49 12.34 10.12
N ASN A 77 23.71 12.43 9.58
CA ASN A 77 24.02 13.11 8.33
C ASN A 77 24.42 12.06 7.28
N VAL A 78 23.81 12.09 6.10
CA VAL A 78 23.95 11.04 5.07
C VAL A 78 24.02 11.57 3.65
N ASP A 79 24.60 10.77 2.76
CA ASP A 79 24.69 11.08 1.32
C ASP A 79 23.33 10.87 0.63
N ASN A 80 22.57 9.85 1.06
CA ASN A 80 21.22 9.58 0.57
C ASN A 80 20.25 9.39 1.74
N LEU A 81 19.16 10.13 1.71
CA LEU A 81 18.05 9.98 2.64
C LEU A 81 16.82 9.47 1.88
N ILE A 82 16.26 8.35 2.34
CA ILE A 82 15.01 7.76 1.82
C ILE A 82 13.97 7.78 2.94
N VAL A 83 12.86 8.48 2.74
CA VAL A 83 11.75 8.55 3.69
C VAL A 83 10.60 7.67 3.21
N ALA A 84 10.32 6.62 3.97
CA ALA A 84 9.37 5.55 3.68
C ALA A 84 8.53 5.20 4.92
N ALA A 85 8.22 6.19 5.77
CA ALA A 85 7.56 6.00 7.07
C ALA A 85 6.12 5.48 6.97
N GLY A 86 5.52 5.47 5.77
CA GLY A 86 4.14 5.05 5.57
C GLY A 86 3.15 6.12 6.02
N CYS A 87 1.92 5.71 6.31
CA CYS A 87 0.89 6.57 6.90
C CYS A 87 0.19 5.84 8.04
N ASP A 88 -0.37 6.60 8.98
CA ASP A 88 -1.20 6.11 10.07
C ASP A 88 -2.53 5.58 9.54
N LYS A 89 -2.79 4.30 9.81
CA LYS A 89 -4.01 3.57 9.41
C LYS A 89 -4.93 3.26 10.59
N ASN A 90 -4.69 3.82 11.77
CA ASN A 90 -5.46 3.52 13.00
C ASN A 90 -6.95 3.83 12.83
N GLU A 91 -7.31 5.00 12.28
CA GLU A 91 -8.71 5.35 12.02
C GLU A 91 -9.37 4.38 11.03
N ILE A 92 -8.68 4.01 9.95
CA ILE A 92 -9.14 3.00 8.98
C ILE A 92 -9.42 1.67 9.70
N ILE A 93 -8.49 1.21 10.54
CA ILE A 93 -8.61 -0.06 11.27
C ILE A 93 -9.78 0.00 12.27
N ASN A 94 -9.95 1.11 12.98
CA ASN A 94 -11.06 1.30 13.92
C ASN A 94 -12.41 1.26 13.20
N THR A 95 -12.51 1.92 12.04
CA THR A 95 -13.71 1.88 11.19
C THR A 95 -13.99 0.44 10.72
N ILE A 96 -12.98 -0.29 10.24
CA ILE A 96 -13.15 -1.70 9.84
C ILE A 96 -13.66 -2.56 11.00
N ASN A 97 -13.05 -2.44 12.19
CA ASN A 97 -13.45 -3.19 13.38
C ASN A 97 -14.91 -2.91 13.78
N THR A 98 -15.39 -1.69 13.55
CA THR A 98 -16.78 -1.29 13.79
C THR A 98 -17.71 -1.93 12.76
N ILE A 99 -17.35 -1.83 11.48
CA ILE A 99 -18.12 -2.40 10.36
C ILE A 99 -18.28 -3.92 10.47
N VAL A 100 -17.23 -4.64 10.86
CA VAL A 100 -17.23 -6.11 10.99
C VAL A 100 -18.32 -6.60 11.97
N ARG A 101 -18.69 -5.80 12.96
CA ARG A 101 -19.71 -6.15 13.96
C ARG A 101 -21.15 -5.93 13.50
N LYS A 102 -21.37 -5.19 12.40
CA LYS A 102 -22.71 -4.88 11.88
C LYS A 102 -23.25 -5.98 10.97
N ASP A 103 -24.54 -6.27 11.00
CA ASP A 103 -25.16 -7.23 10.07
C ASP A 103 -25.54 -6.61 8.72
N LYS A 104 -25.82 -5.31 8.73
CA LYS A 104 -26.08 -4.50 7.54
C LYS A 104 -25.04 -3.39 7.45
N VAL A 105 -24.41 -3.27 6.29
CA VAL A 105 -23.31 -2.33 6.05
C VAL A 105 -23.57 -1.58 4.75
N SER A 106 -23.36 -0.27 4.78
CA SER A 106 -23.33 0.55 3.56
C SER A 106 -21.99 1.27 3.51
N ILE A 107 -21.06 0.79 2.67
CA ILE A 107 -19.65 1.18 2.72
C ILE A 107 -19.23 2.06 1.55
N SER A 108 -18.36 3.03 1.81
CA SER A 108 -17.64 3.83 0.82
C SER A 108 -16.24 4.20 1.34
N SER A 109 -15.49 4.99 0.58
CA SER A 109 -14.24 5.61 1.01
C SER A 109 -14.29 7.12 0.82
N GLU A 110 -13.67 7.84 1.75
CA GLU A 110 -13.51 9.30 1.68
C GLU A 110 -12.67 9.73 0.46
N ASP A 111 -11.56 9.05 0.23
CA ASP A 111 -10.70 9.22 -0.95
C ASP A 111 -11.02 8.12 -1.98
N PRO A 112 -11.38 8.48 -3.23
CA PRO A 112 -11.59 7.51 -4.31
C PRO A 112 -10.42 6.57 -4.55
N PHE A 113 -9.17 6.97 -4.28
CA PHE A 113 -8.02 6.07 -4.41
C PHE A 113 -7.99 4.93 -3.38
N ASN A 114 -8.85 4.98 -2.37
CA ASN A 114 -9.08 3.90 -1.41
C ASN A 114 -10.29 3.02 -1.75
N ASP A 115 -10.97 3.24 -2.89
CA ASP A 115 -12.12 2.43 -3.32
C ASP A 115 -11.78 0.92 -3.36
N TYR A 116 -10.56 0.57 -3.78
CA TYR A 116 -10.09 -0.82 -3.82
C TYR A 116 -10.19 -1.51 -2.44
N LEU A 117 -9.98 -0.75 -1.36
CA LEU A 117 -10.05 -1.24 0.02
C LEU A 117 -11.51 -1.41 0.45
N ALA A 118 -12.36 -0.40 0.19
CA ALA A 118 -13.80 -0.47 0.46
C ALA A 118 -14.46 -1.65 -0.25
N ILE A 119 -14.17 -1.83 -1.54
CA ILE A 119 -14.65 -2.95 -2.35
C ILE A 119 -14.15 -4.28 -1.79
N GLN A 120 -12.87 -4.39 -1.42
CA GLN A 120 -12.33 -5.61 -0.83
C GLN A 120 -13.04 -5.97 0.49
N ILE A 121 -13.31 -4.98 1.34
CA ILE A 121 -14.05 -5.17 2.59
C ILE A 121 -15.48 -5.60 2.29
N ALA A 122 -16.15 -4.99 1.31
CA ALA A 122 -17.50 -5.37 0.91
C ALA A 122 -17.60 -6.85 0.51
N PHE A 123 -16.64 -7.35 -0.27
CA PHE A 123 -16.58 -8.78 -0.61
C PHE A 123 -16.34 -9.68 0.61
N TYR A 124 -15.47 -9.27 1.53
CA TYR A 124 -15.24 -10.04 2.77
C TYR A 124 -16.47 -10.08 3.67
N LEU A 125 -17.19 -8.97 3.81
CA LEU A 125 -18.45 -8.91 4.58
C LEU A 125 -19.54 -9.78 3.93
N ARG A 126 -19.70 -9.74 2.60
CA ARG A 126 -20.65 -10.64 1.92
C ARG A 126 -20.28 -12.10 2.08
N LYS A 127 -18.99 -12.43 2.06
CA LYS A 127 -18.54 -13.80 2.34
C LYS A 127 -18.91 -14.26 3.75
N LEU A 128 -18.99 -13.35 4.72
CA LEU A 128 -19.49 -13.62 6.08
C LEU A 128 -21.03 -13.64 6.18
N GLY A 129 -21.76 -13.50 5.06
CA GLY A 129 -23.23 -13.56 5.04
C GLY A 129 -23.93 -12.25 5.39
N LYS A 130 -23.21 -11.15 5.59
CA LYS A 130 -23.78 -9.83 5.96
C LYS A 130 -24.48 -9.17 4.79
N GLU A 131 -25.47 -8.32 5.04
CA GLU A 131 -26.07 -7.46 4.00
C GLU A 131 -25.12 -6.30 3.70
N VAL A 132 -24.68 -6.15 2.45
CA VAL A 132 -23.73 -5.10 2.07
C VAL A 132 -24.25 -4.29 0.90
N LYS A 133 -24.20 -2.97 1.05
CA LYS A 133 -24.33 -2.00 -0.02
C LYS A 133 -23.01 -1.25 -0.20
N TYR A 134 -22.72 -0.82 -1.42
CA TYR A 134 -21.54 -0.04 -1.76
C TYR A 134 -21.93 1.26 -2.46
N ASN A 135 -21.27 2.36 -2.07
CA ASN A 135 -21.35 3.64 -2.75
C ASN A 135 -19.96 4.01 -3.28
N GLY A 136 -19.88 4.28 -4.59
CA GLY A 136 -18.64 4.67 -5.25
C GLY A 136 -18.71 4.43 -6.75
N ARG A 137 -17.61 4.74 -7.45
CA ARG A 137 -17.53 4.65 -8.91
C ARG A 137 -16.79 3.41 -9.42
N TYR A 138 -16.57 2.44 -8.54
CA TYR A 138 -15.95 1.17 -8.88
C TYR A 138 -14.55 1.34 -9.51
N MET A 139 -13.77 2.32 -9.03
CA MET A 139 -12.43 2.64 -9.55
C MET A 139 -12.38 3.02 -11.05
N ASP A 140 -13.35 3.82 -11.51
CA ASP A 140 -13.41 4.38 -12.87
C ASP A 140 -12.12 5.13 -13.30
N TYR A 141 -11.40 5.74 -12.36
CA TYR A 141 -10.10 6.37 -12.60
C TYR A 141 -9.02 5.41 -13.12
N LEU A 142 -9.25 4.08 -13.06
CA LEU A 142 -8.39 3.06 -13.66
C LEU A 142 -8.83 2.63 -15.06
N GLY A 143 -10.02 3.03 -15.51
CA GLY A 143 -10.62 2.74 -16.81
C GLY A 143 -11.97 2.00 -16.76
N ASP A 144 -12.71 2.07 -17.87
CA ASP A 144 -14.10 1.60 -17.98
C ASP A 144 -14.23 0.07 -17.95
N LYS A 145 -13.25 -0.65 -18.49
CA LYS A 145 -13.20 -2.12 -18.44
C LYS A 145 -13.01 -2.60 -17.01
N ILE A 146 -12.20 -1.89 -16.22
CA ILE A 146 -12.01 -2.19 -14.79
C ILE A 146 -13.30 -1.91 -14.01
N SER A 147 -13.88 -0.72 -14.15
CA SER A 147 -15.09 -0.34 -13.41
C SER A 147 -16.28 -1.24 -13.72
N SER A 148 -16.53 -1.51 -15.01
CA SER A 148 -17.60 -2.44 -15.44
C SER A 148 -17.38 -3.87 -14.93
N THR A 149 -16.13 -4.34 -14.89
CA THR A 149 -15.82 -5.67 -14.34
C THR A 149 -16.08 -5.72 -12.85
N ILE A 150 -15.71 -4.69 -12.09
CA ILE A 150 -15.95 -4.65 -10.65
C ILE A 150 -17.45 -4.60 -10.38
N LEU A 151 -18.19 -3.70 -11.04
CA LEU A 151 -19.64 -3.59 -10.93
C LEU A 151 -20.34 -4.93 -11.15
N LYS A 152 -20.00 -5.61 -12.26
CA LYS A 152 -20.53 -6.93 -12.60
C LYS A 152 -20.30 -7.94 -11.46
N TYR A 153 -19.12 -7.94 -10.85
CA TYR A 153 -18.79 -8.87 -9.78
C TYR A 153 -19.39 -8.47 -8.44
N THR A 154 -19.53 -7.18 -8.13
CA THR A 154 -20.26 -6.74 -6.93
C THR A 154 -21.72 -7.17 -7.01
N GLU A 155 -22.38 -6.99 -8.15
CA GLU A 155 -23.76 -7.43 -8.39
C GLU A 155 -23.90 -8.96 -8.33
N LYS A 156 -22.99 -9.69 -9.00
CA LYS A 156 -22.95 -11.16 -8.98
C LYS A 156 -22.89 -11.72 -7.55
N TYR A 157 -22.16 -11.04 -6.65
CA TYR A 157 -22.03 -11.43 -5.25
C TYR A 157 -23.03 -10.73 -4.32
N GLY A 158 -24.06 -10.10 -4.90
CA GLY A 158 -25.17 -9.49 -4.18
C GLY A 158 -24.79 -8.27 -3.35
N ILE A 159 -23.64 -7.63 -3.61
CA ILE A 159 -23.33 -6.31 -3.06
C ILE A 159 -24.19 -5.31 -3.83
N LYS A 160 -25.15 -4.66 -3.17
CA LYS A 160 -26.09 -3.75 -3.83
C LYS A 160 -25.49 -2.35 -3.91
N TYR A 161 -25.93 -1.57 -4.89
CA TYR A 161 -25.65 -0.13 -4.92
C TYR A 161 -26.42 0.61 -3.81
N THR A 162 -25.87 1.72 -3.34
CA THR A 162 -26.58 2.72 -2.53
C THR A 162 -26.11 4.12 -2.92
N GLU A 163 -27.02 5.09 -2.91
CA GLU A 163 -26.71 6.49 -3.22
C GLU A 163 -25.88 7.17 -2.12
N LYS A 164 -26.03 6.70 -0.88
CA LYS A 164 -25.28 7.17 0.29
C LYS A 164 -24.81 5.99 1.14
N ALA A 165 -23.56 6.08 1.60
CA ALA A 165 -22.97 5.16 2.56
C ALA A 165 -22.98 5.78 3.96
N GLU A 166 -23.23 4.95 4.97
CA GLU A 166 -23.12 5.31 6.39
C GLU A 166 -21.71 5.01 6.92
N ASP A 167 -21.06 3.99 6.38
CA ASP A 167 -19.74 3.52 6.77
C ASP A 167 -18.68 4.03 5.78
N ILE A 168 -18.10 5.19 6.07
CA ILE A 168 -17.08 5.82 5.22
C ILE A 168 -15.70 5.47 5.76
N LEU A 169 -14.89 4.79 4.94
CA LEU A 169 -13.48 4.57 5.27
C LEU A 169 -12.71 5.88 5.17
N PRO A 170 -12.07 6.34 6.26
CA PRO A 170 -11.29 7.56 6.22
C PRO A 170 -10.00 7.36 5.43
N SER A 171 -9.39 8.46 5.02
CA SER A 171 -8.04 8.46 4.46
C SER A 171 -6.99 8.24 5.55
N CYS A 172 -5.86 7.61 5.21
CA CYS A 172 -4.75 7.55 6.16
C CYS A 172 -4.11 8.93 6.32
N LYS A 173 -3.51 9.18 7.48
CA LYS A 173 -2.84 10.45 7.80
C LYS A 173 -1.33 10.23 7.86
N PRO A 174 -0.49 11.20 7.47
CA PRO A 174 0.94 11.04 7.65
C PRO A 174 1.25 11.01 9.16
N SER A 175 2.16 10.14 9.59
CA SER A 175 2.57 10.06 10.99
C SER A 175 3.52 11.22 11.33
N TYR A 176 3.30 11.93 12.44
CA TYR A 176 4.25 12.96 12.90
C TYR A 176 5.67 12.39 13.04
N PRO A 177 6.74 13.09 12.60
CA PRO A 177 6.77 14.47 12.06
C PRO A 177 6.60 14.58 10.52
N PHE A 178 6.19 13.50 9.85
CA PHE A 178 6.09 13.46 8.38
C PHE A 178 4.81 14.14 7.87
N ASN A 179 4.86 14.51 6.59
CA ASN A 179 3.72 15.02 5.83
C ASN A 179 3.54 14.20 4.55
N PHE A 180 2.49 14.47 3.77
CA PHE A 180 2.45 14.00 2.38
C PHE A 180 3.26 14.94 1.48
N PHE A 181 4.02 14.36 0.55
CA PHE A 181 4.95 15.12 -0.30
C PHE A 181 4.58 14.99 -1.77
N LYS A 182 4.66 16.10 -2.51
CA LYS A 182 4.59 16.10 -3.97
C LYS A 182 5.99 15.92 -4.53
N VAL A 183 6.27 14.74 -5.08
CA VAL A 183 7.59 14.38 -5.60
C VAL A 183 7.71 14.64 -7.11
N ASN A 184 8.95 14.74 -7.60
CA ASN A 184 9.23 14.69 -9.02
C ASN A 184 9.13 13.25 -9.58
N GLU A 185 9.35 13.09 -10.88
CA GLU A 185 9.33 11.80 -11.60
C GLU A 185 10.42 10.80 -11.16
N TYR A 186 11.41 11.25 -10.39
CA TYR A 186 12.45 10.41 -9.77
C TYR A 186 12.16 10.10 -8.30
N LEU A 187 10.95 10.42 -7.82
CA LEU A 187 10.49 10.25 -6.44
C LEU A 187 11.30 11.08 -5.43
N GLN A 188 11.78 12.25 -5.85
CA GLN A 188 12.52 13.17 -4.99
C GLN A 188 11.67 14.36 -4.57
N TYR A 189 11.92 14.84 -3.36
CA TYR A 189 11.48 16.12 -2.83
C TYR A 189 12.71 16.80 -2.21
N GLU A 190 12.98 18.03 -2.65
CA GLU A 190 14.25 18.72 -2.38
C GLU A 190 15.44 17.84 -2.78
N ASN A 191 16.26 17.41 -1.82
CA ASN A 191 17.43 16.57 -2.07
C ASN A 191 17.26 15.13 -1.57
N SER A 192 16.06 14.74 -1.10
CA SER A 192 15.78 13.44 -0.51
C SER A 192 14.74 12.65 -1.31
N PHE A 193 14.71 11.34 -1.12
CA PHE A 193 13.71 10.48 -1.76
C PHE A 193 12.51 10.27 -0.84
N ILE A 194 11.30 10.43 -1.36
CA ILE A 194 10.05 10.12 -0.65
C ILE A 194 9.35 8.99 -1.41
N ILE A 195 9.08 7.88 -0.72
CA ILE A 195 8.53 6.67 -1.34
C ILE A 195 7.37 6.06 -0.54
N GLY A 196 6.60 5.19 -1.20
CA GLY A 196 5.44 4.54 -0.60
C GLY A 196 4.29 5.49 -0.27
N ASP A 197 3.62 5.23 0.85
CA ASP A 197 2.35 5.88 1.21
C ASP A 197 2.51 7.38 1.53
N LEU A 198 3.73 7.92 1.64
CA LEU A 198 3.96 9.36 1.86
C LEU A 198 3.83 10.22 0.58
N ILE A 199 3.78 9.61 -0.60
CA ILE A 199 3.63 10.35 -1.86
C ILE A 199 2.18 10.85 -2.00
N SER A 200 2.02 12.17 -2.17
CA SER A 200 0.73 12.81 -2.39
C SER A 200 0.15 12.46 -3.77
N GLY A 201 -1.16 12.27 -3.86
CA GLY A 201 -1.86 11.92 -5.10
C GLY A 201 -1.62 10.49 -5.60
N PHE A 202 -0.86 9.66 -4.87
CA PHE A 202 -0.68 8.24 -5.20
C PHE A 202 -1.64 7.37 -4.38
N PRO A 203 -2.28 6.35 -4.99
CA PRO A 203 -3.00 5.32 -4.26
C PRO A 203 -2.06 4.61 -3.28
N LYS A 204 -2.54 4.38 -2.04
CA LYS A 204 -1.75 3.81 -0.95
C LYS A 204 -1.67 2.28 -1.06
N LEU A 205 -1.08 1.80 -2.14
CA LEU A 205 -0.99 0.39 -2.51
C LEU A 205 0.34 -0.23 -2.10
N GLY A 206 0.29 -1.43 -1.52
CA GLY A 206 1.49 -2.18 -1.15
C GLY A 206 2.43 -2.46 -2.32
N GLU A 207 1.90 -2.87 -3.48
CA GLU A 207 2.68 -3.16 -4.68
C GLU A 207 3.41 -1.91 -5.20
N LEU A 208 2.70 -0.79 -5.33
CA LEU A 208 3.27 0.49 -5.75
C LEU A 208 4.35 0.98 -4.78
N ALA A 209 4.10 0.83 -3.47
CA ALA A 209 5.07 1.15 -2.43
C ALA A 209 6.34 0.29 -2.56
N MET A 210 6.22 -1.03 -2.75
CA MET A 210 7.38 -1.90 -2.95
C MET A 210 8.17 -1.51 -4.21
N ARG A 211 7.50 -1.25 -5.33
CA ARG A 211 8.14 -0.84 -6.59
C ARG A 211 8.88 0.49 -6.47
N SER A 212 8.33 1.46 -5.74
CA SER A 212 9.03 2.73 -5.47
C SER A 212 10.32 2.52 -4.68
N GLY A 213 10.32 1.62 -3.69
CA GLY A 213 11.54 1.25 -2.95
C GLY A 213 12.62 0.60 -3.82
N ILE A 214 12.24 -0.37 -4.66
CA ILE A 214 13.18 -1.00 -5.60
C ILE A 214 13.74 0.02 -6.60
N TYR A 215 12.87 0.89 -7.12
CA TYR A 215 13.26 1.92 -8.06
C TYR A 215 14.31 2.86 -7.47
N VAL A 216 14.05 3.47 -6.29
CA VAL A 216 15.00 4.38 -5.64
C VAL A 216 16.29 3.67 -5.29
N GLY A 217 16.21 2.42 -4.82
CA GLY A 217 17.37 1.57 -4.57
C GLY A 217 18.26 1.44 -5.81
N ASN A 218 17.67 1.11 -6.95
CA ASN A 218 18.41 0.99 -8.21
C ASN A 218 18.90 2.35 -8.74
N TYR A 219 18.17 3.44 -8.51
CA TYR A 219 18.56 4.78 -8.92
C TYR A 219 19.82 5.24 -8.18
N ILE A 220 19.85 5.09 -6.85
CA ILE A 220 21.02 5.42 -6.02
C ILE A 220 22.25 4.60 -6.41
N LEU A 221 22.05 3.32 -6.77
CA LEU A 221 23.14 2.45 -7.24
C LEU A 221 23.53 2.69 -8.71
N GLY A 222 22.93 3.66 -9.40
CA GLY A 222 23.19 3.95 -10.82
C GLY A 222 22.71 2.89 -11.81
N LYS A 223 21.91 1.91 -11.35
CA LYS A 223 21.36 0.81 -12.17
C LYS A 223 20.15 1.22 -13.01
N THR A 224 19.51 2.32 -12.66
CA THR A 224 18.50 2.99 -13.50
C THR A 224 18.70 4.50 -13.44
N LYS A 225 18.46 5.17 -14.57
CA LYS A 225 18.43 6.64 -14.69
C LYS A 225 17.13 7.16 -15.30
N LYS A 226 16.21 6.25 -15.64
CA LYS A 226 14.93 6.58 -16.26
C LYS A 226 13.93 6.99 -15.17
N PRO A 227 12.97 7.88 -15.46
CA PRO A 227 11.88 8.22 -14.54
C PRO A 227 11.11 6.99 -14.02
N PHE A 228 10.56 7.11 -12.81
CA PHE A 228 9.66 6.11 -12.25
C PHE A 228 8.36 6.07 -13.05
N LYS A 229 7.97 4.88 -13.52
CA LYS A 229 6.69 4.66 -14.21
C LYS A 229 5.69 4.01 -13.25
N PRO A 230 4.79 4.77 -12.63
CA PRO A 230 3.81 4.20 -11.71
C PRO A 230 2.83 3.30 -12.47
N ILE A 231 2.33 2.26 -11.78
CA ILE A 231 1.23 1.42 -12.27
C ILE A 231 0.43 0.95 -11.07
N PHE A 232 -0.89 0.87 -11.21
CA PHE A 232 -1.79 0.38 -10.20
C PHE A 232 -1.93 -1.12 -10.39
N ILE A 233 -1.46 -1.91 -9.42
CA ILE A 233 -1.62 -3.37 -9.43
C ILE A 233 -2.29 -3.80 -8.12
N THR A 234 -3.41 -4.50 -8.24
CA THR A 234 -4.06 -5.14 -7.08
C THR A 234 -4.81 -6.40 -7.48
N ILE A 235 -5.10 -7.24 -6.49
CA ILE A 235 -6.03 -8.37 -6.64
C ILE A 235 -7.14 -8.18 -5.62
N ILE A 236 -8.37 -8.01 -6.08
CA ILE A 236 -9.57 -8.04 -5.21
C ILE A 236 -10.04 -9.49 -5.12
N ASP A 237 -10.17 -10.01 -3.89
CA ASP A 237 -10.66 -11.36 -3.62
C ASP A 237 -12.17 -11.30 -3.36
N THR A 238 -12.96 -11.93 -4.23
CA THR A 238 -14.43 -11.98 -4.15
C THR A 238 -14.93 -13.05 -3.16
N GLY A 239 -14.01 -13.81 -2.56
CA GLY A 239 -14.31 -15.02 -1.80
C GLY A 239 -14.29 -16.29 -2.65
N ARG A 240 -14.46 -16.19 -3.98
CA ARG A 240 -14.42 -17.33 -4.91
C ARG A 240 -13.44 -17.15 -6.08
N GLU A 241 -13.25 -15.93 -6.57
CA GLU A 241 -12.27 -15.59 -7.61
C GLU A 241 -11.42 -14.39 -7.18
N GLY A 242 -10.30 -14.18 -7.88
CA GLY A 242 -9.53 -12.94 -7.78
C GLY A 242 -9.74 -12.08 -9.02
N ILE A 243 -10.10 -10.81 -8.84
CA ILE A 243 -10.11 -9.77 -9.87
C ILE A 243 -8.73 -9.11 -9.84
N HIS A 244 -7.87 -9.51 -10.76
CA HIS A 244 -6.54 -8.92 -10.90
C HIS A 244 -6.60 -7.71 -11.84
N ILE A 245 -6.14 -6.57 -11.33
CA ILE A 245 -6.16 -5.28 -11.99
C ILE A 245 -4.73 -4.81 -12.20
N ARG A 246 -4.42 -4.33 -13.40
CA ARG A 246 -3.20 -3.62 -13.75
C ARG A 246 -3.54 -2.45 -14.67
N SER A 247 -3.31 -1.22 -14.21
CA SER A 247 -3.63 -0.01 -14.98
C SER A 247 -2.68 1.15 -14.71
N ASP A 248 -2.32 1.88 -15.76
CA ASP A 248 -1.56 3.15 -15.68
C ASP A 248 -2.41 4.37 -16.10
N ARG A 249 -3.73 4.18 -16.30
CA ARG A 249 -4.67 5.23 -16.72
C ARG A 249 -4.65 6.44 -15.79
N LEU A 250 -4.54 6.22 -14.49
CA LEU A 250 -4.42 7.27 -13.47
C LEU A 250 -3.27 8.25 -13.75
N TRP A 251 -2.20 7.78 -14.39
CA TRP A 251 -1.02 8.58 -14.72
C TRP A 251 -0.94 8.90 -16.22
N GLY A 252 -2.08 8.93 -16.92
CA GLY A 252 -2.17 9.30 -18.34
C GLY A 252 -1.77 8.22 -19.32
N GLY A 253 -1.56 6.98 -18.86
CA GLY A 253 -1.26 5.85 -19.73
C GLY A 253 -2.48 5.27 -20.45
N SER A 254 -2.28 4.17 -21.17
CA SER A 254 -3.31 3.45 -21.93
C SER A 254 -3.48 1.99 -21.49
N THR A 255 -2.68 1.52 -20.53
CA THR A 255 -2.76 0.16 -20.01
C THR A 255 -4.01 0.02 -19.15
N GLU A 256 -4.89 -0.90 -19.56
CA GLU A 256 -6.07 -1.28 -18.79
C GLU A 256 -6.29 -2.80 -18.87
N ILE A 257 -5.80 -3.51 -17.86
CA ILE A 257 -5.83 -4.97 -17.81
C ILE A 257 -6.63 -5.42 -16.59
N VAL A 258 -7.71 -6.16 -16.83
CA VAL A 258 -8.47 -6.87 -15.81
C VAL A 258 -8.59 -8.34 -16.18
N LYS A 259 -8.27 -9.22 -15.23
CA LYS A 259 -8.36 -10.68 -15.38
C LYS A 259 -9.02 -11.29 -14.16
N VAL A 260 -10.07 -12.08 -14.34
CA VAL A 260 -10.79 -12.71 -13.23
C VAL A 260 -10.69 -14.23 -13.30
N SER A 261 -10.27 -14.87 -12.21
CA SER A 261 -10.20 -16.34 -12.12
C SER A 261 -9.92 -16.83 -10.70
N LYS A 262 -10.19 -18.12 -10.44
CA LYS A 262 -9.83 -18.79 -9.17
C LYS A 262 -8.32 -18.79 -8.92
N ILE A 263 -7.51 -18.99 -9.97
CA ILE A 263 -6.03 -18.99 -9.84
C ILE A 263 -5.51 -17.64 -9.30
N ARG A 264 -6.14 -16.51 -9.64
CA ARG A 264 -5.76 -15.19 -9.12
C ARG A 264 -6.04 -15.05 -7.63
N GLN A 265 -7.10 -15.68 -7.12
CA GLN A 265 -7.36 -15.77 -5.69
C GLN A 265 -6.21 -16.53 -4.99
N LEU A 266 -5.82 -17.67 -5.53
CA LEU A 266 -4.70 -18.47 -5.01
C LEU A 266 -3.38 -17.68 -5.06
N MET A 267 -3.12 -16.95 -6.15
CA MET A 267 -1.97 -16.05 -6.25
C MET A 267 -1.95 -15.01 -5.13
N LYS A 268 -3.09 -14.38 -4.83
CA LYS A 268 -3.16 -13.43 -3.70
C LYS A 268 -2.77 -14.11 -2.38
N ARG A 269 -3.23 -15.34 -2.14
CA ARG A 269 -2.92 -16.09 -0.91
C ARG A 269 -1.47 -16.53 -0.85
N PHE A 270 -0.90 -16.91 -1.98
CA PHE A 270 0.52 -17.18 -2.11
C PHE A 270 1.35 -15.93 -1.78
N ILE A 271 0.99 -14.79 -2.38
CA ILE A 271 1.65 -13.50 -2.17
C ILE A 271 1.65 -13.12 -0.67
N GLU A 272 0.50 -13.26 0.01
CA GLU A 272 0.37 -13.00 1.44
C GLU A 272 1.39 -13.77 2.30
N LYS A 273 1.58 -15.07 2.00
CA LYS A 273 2.54 -15.90 2.72
C LYS A 273 3.98 -15.59 2.31
N TYR A 274 4.21 -15.43 1.01
CA TYR A 274 5.53 -15.21 0.43
C TYR A 274 6.21 -13.96 1.01
N TYR A 275 5.49 -12.83 1.10
CA TYR A 275 6.06 -11.59 1.63
C TYR A 275 6.47 -11.70 3.11
N LEU A 276 5.68 -12.41 3.92
CA LEU A 276 6.04 -12.65 5.33
C LEU A 276 7.28 -13.55 5.45
N ILE A 277 7.37 -14.59 4.63
CA ILE A 277 8.54 -15.49 4.61
C ILE A 277 9.80 -14.70 4.22
N ARG A 278 9.68 -13.82 3.22
CA ARG A 278 10.79 -13.05 2.62
C ARG A 278 11.11 -11.73 3.32
N ASN A 279 10.59 -11.48 4.52
CA ASN A 279 10.82 -10.23 5.26
C ASN A 279 10.51 -8.99 4.40
N GLY A 280 9.36 -9.00 3.73
CA GLY A 280 8.90 -7.90 2.88
C GLY A 280 9.54 -7.80 1.50
N LYS A 281 10.54 -8.64 1.15
CA LYS A 281 11.20 -8.61 -0.16
C LYS A 281 10.30 -9.09 -1.28
N MET A 282 10.03 -8.22 -2.25
CA MET A 282 9.24 -8.50 -3.47
C MET A 282 9.85 -9.62 -4.32
N GLY A 283 11.18 -9.66 -4.45
CA GLY A 283 11.88 -10.71 -5.19
C GLY A 283 11.40 -10.77 -6.65
N PHE A 284 11.00 -11.95 -7.13
CA PHE A 284 10.58 -12.15 -8.52
C PHE A 284 9.31 -11.39 -8.90
N LEU A 285 8.49 -10.98 -7.92
CA LEU A 285 7.22 -10.28 -8.16
C LEU A 285 7.42 -8.89 -8.80
N TYR A 286 8.63 -8.33 -8.74
CA TYR A 286 8.96 -7.05 -9.38
C TYR A 286 8.89 -7.12 -10.92
N TYR A 287 9.07 -8.31 -11.49
CA TYR A 287 9.10 -8.54 -12.94
C TYR A 287 7.76 -8.98 -13.53
N LEU A 288 6.70 -9.09 -12.71
CA LEU A 288 5.34 -9.45 -13.14
C LEU A 288 4.54 -8.22 -13.60
#